data_AF-A0A521FS50-F1
#
_entry.id   AF-A0A521FS50-F1
#
_cell.length_a   1.000
_cell.length_b   1.000
_cell.length_c   1.000
_cell.angle_alpha   90.00
_cell.angle_beta   90.00
_cell.angle_gamma   90.00
#
_symmetry.space_group_name_H-M   'P 1'
#
loop_
_entity.id
_entity.type
_entity.pdbx_description
1 polymer ?
#
loop_
_entity_poly.entity_id
_entity_poly.type
_entity_poly.pdbx_seq_one_letter_code
_entity_poly.pdbx_strand_id
1 'polypeptide(L)'
;MADLMQKLEVEKSRWLVSGSLKEDLPSLPVDMSALSTLRSLIGTRHCWTGASTHDGEETILADAHKAIREKTGLDSLLILVPRHPERGDHIAESLRQKGWSVALRSRQEAPDQNVQIYIADTLGEMGIWYRLCPVSFIGGALSPIGGHNPYEPALLESAIIHGPHVFNFSEIYQRLHLAGGCLQAATPQGIAIAVVDLLDDEYRKSVIQNAAQALKQDGSATETTLRAILNLID
;
A
#
# COMPACT_ATOMS: atom_id res chain seq x y z
N MET A 1 11.82 -8.98 21.50
CA MET A 1 12.98 -8.20 21.99
C MET A 1 13.08 -8.23 23.52
N ALA A 2 11.98 -8.03 24.26
CA ALA A 2 11.96 -8.17 25.72
C ALA A 2 12.51 -9.52 26.21
N ASP A 3 12.04 -10.63 25.63
CA ASP A 3 12.51 -11.99 25.97
C ASP A 3 14.00 -12.20 25.66
N LEU A 4 14.54 -11.52 24.64
CA LEU A 4 15.95 -11.58 24.30
C LEU A 4 16.80 -10.82 25.33
N MET A 5 16.38 -9.61 25.71
CA MET A 5 17.06 -8.81 26.74
C MET A 5 17.06 -9.52 28.10
N GLN A 6 15.96 -10.20 28.44
CA GLN A 6 15.87 -11.01 29.64
C GLN A 6 16.80 -12.23 29.62
N LYS A 7 16.92 -12.90 28.46
CA LYS A 7 17.89 -14.01 28.27
C LYS A 7 19.35 -13.55 28.33
N LEU A 8 19.62 -12.30 27.97
CA LEU A 8 20.96 -11.69 28.05
C LEU A 8 21.27 -11.11 29.43
N GLU A 9 20.40 -11.31 30.43
CA GLU A 9 20.55 -10.84 31.81
C GLU A 9 20.83 -9.33 31.94
N VAL A 10 20.35 -8.54 30.98
CA VAL A 10 20.46 -7.07 31.05
C VAL A 10 19.51 -6.56 32.14
N GLU A 11 20.02 -5.78 33.09
CA GLU A 11 19.22 -5.15 34.14
C GLU A 11 18.01 -4.44 33.56
N LYS A 12 16.83 -4.70 34.14
CA LYS A 12 15.54 -4.19 33.65
C LYS A 12 15.46 -2.66 33.60
N SER A 13 16.26 -1.97 34.41
CA SER A 13 16.41 -0.50 34.42
C SER A 13 17.14 0.04 33.19
N ARG A 14 17.85 -0.80 32.43
CA ARG A 14 18.72 -0.39 31.33
C ARG A 14 18.11 -0.58 29.94
N TRP A 15 16.89 -1.08 29.84
CA TRP A 15 16.21 -1.25 28.57
C TRP A 15 14.70 -1.06 28.70
N LEU A 16 14.11 -0.54 27.63
CA LEU A 16 12.68 -0.30 27.49
C LEU A 16 12.26 -0.76 26.11
N VAL A 17 11.19 -1.55 26.02
CA VAL A 17 10.53 -1.84 24.74
C VAL A 17 9.37 -0.85 24.64
N SER A 18 9.55 0.19 23.84
CA SER A 18 8.56 1.24 23.63
C SER A 18 7.46 0.85 22.64
N GLY A 19 7.71 -0.14 21.78
CA GLY A 19 6.84 -0.51 20.66
C GLY A 19 7.50 -0.16 19.31
N SER A 20 6.72 -0.13 18.24
CA SER A 20 7.24 0.17 16.89
C SER A 20 6.96 1.63 16.51
N LEU A 21 7.99 2.43 16.23
CA LEU A 21 7.81 3.82 15.76
C LEU A 21 7.02 3.91 14.42
N LYS A 22 6.93 2.79 13.68
CA LYS A 22 6.13 2.70 12.46
C LYS A 22 4.62 2.78 12.73
N GLU A 23 4.20 2.61 13.99
CA GLU A 23 2.80 2.67 14.44
C GLU A 23 2.32 4.11 14.69
N ASP A 24 3.23 5.07 14.92
CA ASP A 24 2.91 6.48 15.23
C ASP A 24 3.08 7.42 14.02
N LEU A 25 3.00 6.89 12.80
CA LEU A 25 3.24 7.68 11.60
C LEU A 25 2.12 8.73 11.42
N PRO A 26 2.46 10.03 11.27
CA PRO A 26 1.49 11.01 10.82
C PRO A 26 0.99 10.63 9.42
N SER A 27 -0.26 10.96 9.10
CA SER A 27 -0.81 10.74 7.76
C SER A 27 0.12 11.35 6.71
N LEU A 28 0.34 10.62 5.60
CA LEU A 28 1.22 11.10 4.54
C LEU A 28 0.80 12.48 4.04
N PRO A 29 1.76 13.40 3.83
CA PRO A 29 1.49 14.71 3.25
C PRO A 29 0.89 14.54 1.86
N VAL A 30 0.13 15.54 1.43
CA VAL A 30 -0.53 15.53 0.13
C VAL A 30 -0.55 16.93 -0.45
N ASP A 31 -0.15 17.04 -1.72
CA ASP A 31 -0.43 18.22 -2.51
C ASP A 31 -1.91 18.17 -2.93
N MET A 32 -2.72 19.01 -2.28
CA MET A 32 -4.16 19.07 -2.51
C MET A 32 -4.51 19.55 -3.92
N SER A 33 -3.67 20.39 -4.55
CA SER A 33 -3.87 20.84 -5.92
C SER A 33 -3.67 19.67 -6.88
N ALA A 34 -2.54 18.96 -6.75
CA ALA A 34 -2.26 17.79 -7.57
C ALA A 34 -3.33 16.70 -7.40
N LEU A 35 -3.75 16.42 -6.16
CA LEU A 35 -4.83 15.47 -5.86
C LEU A 35 -6.13 15.87 -6.55
N SER A 36 -6.53 17.14 -6.46
CA SER A 36 -7.76 17.64 -7.08
C SER A 36 -7.71 17.56 -8.61
N THR A 37 -6.59 17.93 -9.22
CA THR A 37 -6.40 17.82 -10.68
C THR A 37 -6.50 16.36 -11.13
N LEU A 38 -5.78 15.46 -10.48
CA LEU A 38 -5.79 14.04 -10.82
C LEU A 38 -7.18 13.44 -10.62
N ARG A 39 -7.89 13.78 -9.53
CA ARG A 39 -9.26 13.35 -9.30
C ARG A 39 -10.20 13.80 -10.42
N SER A 40 -10.05 15.04 -10.90
CA SER A 40 -10.85 15.56 -12.03
C SER A 40 -10.56 14.83 -13.34
N LEU A 41 -9.30 14.47 -13.62
CA LEU A 41 -8.90 13.74 -14.83
C LEU A 41 -9.35 12.27 -14.79
N ILE A 42 -9.29 11.64 -13.61
CA ILE A 42 -9.75 10.26 -13.40
C ILE A 42 -11.28 10.19 -13.56
N GLY A 43 -12.00 11.20 -13.09
CA GLY A 43 -13.45 11.27 -13.18
C GLY A 43 -14.11 10.22 -12.28
N THR A 44 -15.08 9.49 -12.84
CA THR A 44 -15.84 8.46 -12.10
C THR A 44 -15.28 7.05 -12.24
N ARG A 45 -14.11 6.89 -12.89
CA ARG A 45 -13.49 5.58 -13.09
C ARG A 45 -13.09 4.95 -11.77
N HIS A 46 -13.23 3.63 -11.68
CA HIS A 46 -12.75 2.89 -10.53
C HIS A 46 -11.22 2.88 -10.52
N CYS A 47 -10.60 3.55 -9.54
CA CYS A 47 -9.16 3.45 -9.32
C CYS A 47 -8.83 2.34 -8.32
N TRP A 48 -7.77 1.59 -8.60
CA TRP A 48 -7.04 0.81 -7.61
C TRP A 48 -5.54 0.94 -7.87
N THR A 49 -4.70 0.70 -6.86
CA THR A 49 -3.24 0.90 -7.00
C THR A 49 -2.41 -0.32 -6.64
N GLY A 50 -1.34 -0.55 -7.39
CA GLY A 50 -0.20 -1.35 -6.96
C GLY A 50 0.84 -0.44 -6.34
N ALA A 51 0.97 -0.45 -5.02
CA ALA A 51 1.84 0.45 -4.26
C ALA A 51 3.19 -0.22 -3.94
N SER A 52 4.29 0.49 -4.21
CA SER A 52 5.66 0.02 -3.99
C SER A 52 5.98 -1.30 -4.68
N THR A 53 5.57 -1.45 -5.94
CA THR A 53 5.76 -2.70 -6.72
C THR A 53 7.21 -2.97 -7.05
N HIS A 54 7.54 -4.25 -7.15
CA HIS A 54 8.85 -4.75 -7.57
C HIS A 54 8.77 -5.51 -8.89
N ASP A 55 9.94 -5.85 -9.42
CA ASP A 55 10.05 -6.52 -10.71
C ASP A 55 9.22 -7.79 -10.84
N GLY A 56 8.48 -7.88 -11.94
CA GLY A 56 7.49 -8.91 -12.21
C GLY A 56 6.09 -8.62 -11.64
N GLU A 57 5.96 -7.87 -10.55
CA GLU A 57 4.66 -7.59 -9.93
C GLU A 57 3.78 -6.70 -10.82
N GLU A 58 4.38 -5.73 -11.53
CA GLU A 58 3.62 -4.83 -12.40
C GLU A 58 2.89 -5.57 -13.52
N THR A 59 3.50 -6.63 -14.06
CA THR A 59 2.87 -7.51 -15.04
C THR A 59 1.70 -8.28 -14.44
N ILE A 60 1.89 -8.86 -13.25
CA ILE A 60 0.85 -9.66 -12.58
C ILE A 60 -0.36 -8.77 -12.25
N LEU A 61 -0.12 -7.54 -11.80
CA LEU A 61 -1.17 -6.58 -11.50
C LEU A 61 -1.88 -6.09 -12.76
N ALA A 62 -1.17 -5.91 -13.87
CA ALA A 62 -1.79 -5.63 -15.16
C ALA A 62 -2.67 -6.79 -15.63
N ASP A 63 -2.25 -8.05 -15.46
CA ASP A 63 -3.07 -9.22 -15.78
C ASP A 63 -4.30 -9.32 -14.89
N ALA A 64 -4.17 -8.98 -13.60
CA ALA A 64 -5.32 -8.85 -12.69
C ALA A 64 -6.27 -7.74 -13.17
N HIS A 65 -5.72 -6.60 -13.59
CA HIS A 65 -6.51 -5.49 -14.13
C HIS A 65 -7.31 -5.89 -15.36
N LYS A 66 -6.72 -6.68 -16.26
CA LYS A 66 -7.43 -7.24 -17.41
C LYS A 66 -8.61 -8.10 -16.97
N ALA A 67 -8.38 -9.03 -16.03
CA ALA A 67 -9.43 -9.90 -15.51
C ALA A 67 -10.57 -9.11 -14.83
N ILE A 68 -10.26 -8.02 -14.11
CA ILE A 68 -11.27 -7.12 -13.53
C ILE A 68 -12.15 -6.52 -14.63
N ARG A 69 -11.52 -5.94 -15.66
CA ARG A 69 -12.24 -5.29 -16.77
C ARG A 69 -13.09 -6.26 -17.58
N GLU A 70 -12.57 -7.46 -17.86
CA GLU A 70 -13.29 -8.51 -18.58
C GLU A 70 -14.48 -9.06 -17.78
N LYS A 71 -14.31 -9.26 -16.46
CA LYS A 71 -15.35 -9.84 -15.59
C LYS A 71 -16.47 -8.85 -15.27
N THR A 72 -16.12 -7.58 -15.07
CA THR A 72 -17.07 -6.56 -14.55
C THR A 72 -17.59 -5.62 -15.62
N GLY A 73 -16.88 -5.46 -16.75
CA GLY A 73 -17.16 -4.43 -17.74
C GLY A 73 -16.90 -3.00 -17.24
N LEU A 74 -16.31 -2.83 -16.05
CA LEU A 74 -16.09 -1.52 -15.46
C LEU A 74 -14.97 -0.76 -16.17
N ASP A 75 -15.21 0.52 -16.38
CA ASP A 75 -14.15 1.46 -16.68
C ASP A 75 -13.32 1.70 -15.41
N SER A 76 -12.07 1.21 -15.45
CA SER A 76 -11.18 1.19 -14.30
C SER A 76 -9.76 1.57 -14.73
N LEU A 77 -9.03 2.17 -13.79
CA LEU A 77 -7.66 2.63 -13.94
C LEU A 77 -6.80 1.93 -12.88
N LEU A 78 -5.74 1.26 -13.32
CA LEU A 78 -4.68 0.77 -12.43
C LEU A 78 -3.59 1.83 -12.29
N ILE A 79 -3.34 2.30 -11.08
CA ILE A 79 -2.17 3.15 -10.77
C ILE A 79 -1.03 2.27 -10.25
N LEU A 80 0.08 2.20 -10.97
CA LEU A 80 1.29 1.51 -10.52
C LEU A 80 2.26 2.50 -9.93
N VAL A 81 2.68 2.29 -8.68
CA VAL A 81 3.70 3.08 -7.99
C VAL A 81 4.92 2.18 -7.77
N PRO A 82 5.92 2.18 -8.66
CA PRO A 82 7.10 1.33 -8.51
C PRO A 82 7.88 1.68 -7.25
N ARG A 83 8.46 0.67 -6.59
CA ARG A 83 9.39 0.91 -5.48
C ARG A 83 10.62 1.73 -5.90
N HIS A 84 10.99 1.58 -7.17
CA HIS A 84 12.11 2.22 -7.84
C HIS A 84 11.59 3.03 -9.03
N PRO A 85 11.31 4.33 -8.85
CA PRO A 85 10.70 5.19 -9.88
C PRO A 85 11.45 5.19 -11.21
N GLU A 86 12.77 5.04 -11.20
CA GLU A 86 13.61 4.94 -12.40
C GLU A 86 13.23 3.80 -13.35
N ARG A 87 12.45 2.81 -12.88
CA ARG A 87 11.90 1.72 -13.70
C ARG A 87 10.69 2.15 -14.54
N GLY A 88 10.14 3.36 -14.35
CA GLY A 88 8.90 3.82 -14.96
C GLY A 88 8.83 3.63 -16.47
N ASP A 89 9.87 4.06 -17.19
CA ASP A 89 9.96 3.91 -18.65
C ASP A 89 9.98 2.44 -19.09
N HIS A 90 10.74 1.59 -18.40
CA HIS A 90 10.83 0.16 -18.70
C HIS A 90 9.49 -0.57 -18.48
N ILE A 91 8.83 -0.26 -17.36
CA ILE A 91 7.50 -0.79 -17.03
C ILE A 91 6.49 -0.34 -18.11
N ALA A 92 6.53 0.94 -18.50
CA ALA A 92 5.64 1.49 -19.53
C ALA A 92 5.82 0.79 -20.87
N GLU A 93 7.06 0.60 -21.31
CA GLU A 93 7.38 -0.10 -22.56
C GLU A 93 6.85 -1.54 -22.54
N SER A 94 7.13 -2.29 -21.46
CA SER A 94 6.69 -3.68 -21.31
C SER A 94 5.15 -3.79 -21.35
N LEU A 95 4.44 -2.89 -20.68
CA LEU A 95 2.98 -2.90 -20.65
C LEU A 95 2.36 -2.46 -21.98
N ARG A 96 2.94 -1.47 -22.67
CA ARG A 96 2.50 -1.07 -24.02
C ARG A 96 2.67 -2.20 -25.03
N GLN A 97 3.75 -2.98 -24.96
CA GLN A 97 3.94 -4.18 -25.80
C GLN A 97 2.85 -5.24 -25.56
N LYS A 98 2.24 -5.27 -24.37
CA LYS A 98 1.08 -6.12 -24.03
C LYS A 98 -0.27 -5.53 -24.43
N GLY A 99 -0.27 -4.38 -25.11
CA GLY A 99 -1.47 -3.72 -25.62
C GLY A 99 -2.13 -2.76 -24.62
N TRP A 100 -1.49 -2.44 -23.51
CA TRP A 100 -2.02 -1.45 -22.56
C TRP A 100 -1.82 -0.03 -23.05
N SER A 101 -2.83 0.81 -22.84
CA SER A 101 -2.67 2.26 -22.91
C SER A 101 -2.10 2.77 -21.59
N VAL A 102 -0.89 3.33 -21.64
CA VAL A 102 -0.08 3.67 -20.47
C VAL A 102 0.35 5.12 -20.50
N ALA A 103 0.18 5.83 -19.38
CA ALA A 103 0.73 7.17 -19.15
C ALA A 103 1.67 7.20 -17.93
N LEU A 104 2.66 8.11 -17.95
CA LEU A 104 3.66 8.29 -16.90
C LEU A 104 3.52 9.64 -16.18
N ARG A 105 3.61 9.61 -14.85
CA ARG A 105 3.55 10.80 -13.99
C ARG A 105 4.76 11.72 -14.20
N SER A 106 5.96 11.16 -14.31
CA SER A 106 7.21 11.89 -14.51
C SER A 106 7.22 12.72 -15.81
N ARG A 107 6.46 12.27 -16.82
CA ARG A 107 6.32 12.94 -18.13
C ARG A 107 5.17 13.95 -18.17
N GLN A 108 4.51 14.19 -17.04
CA GLN A 108 3.32 15.03 -16.93
C GLN A 108 2.18 14.59 -17.87
N GLU A 109 2.15 13.31 -18.22
CA GLU A 109 1.06 12.73 -19.01
C GLU A 109 -0.19 12.64 -18.11
N ALA A 110 -1.34 12.94 -18.69
CA ALA A 110 -2.61 12.89 -17.99
C ALA A 110 -3.14 11.45 -17.96
N PRO A 111 -3.69 10.96 -16.83
CA PRO A 111 -4.49 9.75 -16.82
C PRO A 111 -5.86 10.08 -17.43
N ASP A 112 -5.93 10.30 -18.73
CA ASP A 112 -7.19 10.58 -19.43
C ASP A 112 -8.06 9.32 -19.60
N GLN A 113 -9.24 9.44 -20.22
CA GLN A 113 -10.19 8.34 -20.42
C GLN A 113 -9.65 7.18 -21.27
N ASN A 114 -8.60 7.39 -22.07
CA ASN A 114 -8.00 6.35 -22.89
C ASN A 114 -6.89 5.61 -22.15
N VAL A 115 -6.36 6.16 -21.06
CA VAL A 115 -5.33 5.54 -20.22
C VAL A 115 -5.94 4.45 -19.35
N GLN A 116 -5.35 3.26 -19.39
CA GLN A 116 -5.78 2.09 -18.62
C GLN A 116 -4.82 1.80 -17.46
N ILE A 117 -3.55 2.14 -17.62
CA ILE A 117 -2.54 2.03 -16.57
C ILE A 117 -1.80 3.35 -16.44
N TYR A 118 -1.76 3.90 -15.24
CA TYR A 118 -0.99 5.11 -14.93
C TYR A 118 0.20 4.75 -14.06
N ILE A 119 1.41 5.05 -14.52
CA ILE A 119 2.64 4.78 -13.77
C ILE A 119 3.01 6.05 -13.02
N ALA A 120 2.90 5.99 -11.70
CA ALA A 120 3.31 7.02 -10.76
C ALA A 120 4.79 6.84 -10.39
N ASP A 121 5.67 7.18 -11.33
CA ASP A 121 7.13 7.06 -11.25
C ASP A 121 7.80 8.32 -10.66
N THR A 122 7.25 8.83 -9.57
CA THR A 122 7.73 10.02 -8.86
C THR A 122 7.78 9.75 -7.36
N LEU A 123 8.68 10.46 -6.66
CA LEU A 123 8.89 10.31 -5.22
C LEU A 123 7.97 11.24 -4.42
N GLY A 124 7.58 10.81 -3.23
CA GLY A 124 6.86 11.66 -2.26
C GLY A 124 5.36 11.83 -2.52
N GLU A 125 4.79 11.14 -3.51
CA GLU A 125 3.38 11.30 -3.90
C GLU A 125 2.45 10.17 -3.38
N MET A 126 2.93 9.25 -2.53
CA MET A 126 2.11 8.15 -2.00
C MET A 126 0.81 8.59 -1.34
N GLY A 127 0.83 9.75 -0.67
CA GLY A 127 -0.36 10.33 -0.05
C GLY A 127 -1.46 10.69 -1.05
N ILE A 128 -1.11 10.96 -2.32
CA ILE A 128 -2.07 11.16 -3.41
C ILE A 128 -2.67 9.81 -3.81
N TRP A 129 -1.83 8.81 -4.08
CA TRP A 129 -2.26 7.52 -4.65
C TRP A 129 -3.20 6.76 -3.71
N TYR A 130 -2.88 6.72 -2.41
CA TYR A 130 -3.77 6.09 -1.43
C TYR A 130 -5.11 6.82 -1.26
N ARG A 131 -5.15 8.16 -1.43
CA ARG A 131 -6.39 8.94 -1.35
C ARG A 131 -7.23 8.94 -2.64
N LEU A 132 -6.61 8.59 -3.78
CA LEU A 132 -7.31 8.44 -5.05
C LEU A 132 -7.91 7.02 -5.19
N CYS A 133 -7.25 6.02 -4.61
CA CYS A 133 -7.56 4.63 -4.90
C CYS A 133 -8.01 3.92 -3.60
N PRO A 134 -9.31 3.60 -3.46
CA PRO A 134 -9.88 2.99 -2.26
C PRO A 134 -9.38 1.57 -2.00
N VAL A 135 -8.66 0.96 -2.95
CA VAL A 135 -8.07 -0.37 -2.85
C VAL A 135 -6.62 -0.30 -3.30
N SER A 136 -5.73 -0.90 -2.51
CA SER A 136 -4.29 -0.96 -2.76
C SER A 136 -3.75 -2.38 -2.62
N PHE A 137 -3.08 -2.88 -3.65
CA PHE A 137 -2.16 -3.99 -3.54
C PHE A 137 -0.80 -3.49 -3.04
N ILE A 138 -0.30 -4.03 -1.94
CA ILE A 138 0.99 -3.66 -1.36
C ILE A 138 2.07 -4.60 -1.89
N GLY A 139 3.00 -4.03 -2.66
CA GLY A 139 4.05 -4.72 -3.39
C GLY A 139 5.17 -5.30 -2.51
N GLY A 140 6.16 -5.88 -3.18
CA GLY A 140 7.24 -6.66 -2.56
C GLY A 140 6.75 -7.96 -1.93
N ALA A 141 5.56 -8.41 -2.31
CA ALA A 141 4.81 -9.45 -1.61
C ALA A 141 4.51 -10.67 -2.48
N LEU A 142 4.66 -10.60 -3.80
CA LEU A 142 4.53 -11.75 -4.72
C LEU A 142 5.85 -12.49 -4.95
N SER A 143 6.97 -11.89 -4.51
CA SER A 143 8.31 -12.46 -4.52
C SER A 143 8.90 -12.38 -3.10
N PRO A 144 9.96 -13.14 -2.76
CA PRO A 144 10.51 -13.22 -1.40
C PRO A 144 11.34 -11.97 -1.02
N ILE A 145 10.77 -10.78 -1.22
CA ILE A 145 11.33 -9.47 -0.87
C ILE A 145 10.93 -9.09 0.56
N GLY A 146 9.71 -9.45 0.97
CA GLY A 146 9.25 -9.38 2.36
C GLY A 146 8.16 -8.36 2.65
N GLY A 147 7.53 -7.80 1.62
CA GLY A 147 6.41 -6.88 1.71
C GLY A 147 6.83 -5.46 2.07
N HIS A 148 5.86 -4.54 1.98
CA HIS A 148 6.01 -3.15 2.37
C HIS A 148 5.05 -2.75 3.49
N ASN A 149 5.15 -1.50 3.91
CA ASN A 149 4.44 -0.92 5.04
C ASN A 149 2.90 -0.90 4.82
N PRO A 150 2.09 -1.60 5.65
CA PRO A 150 0.63 -1.51 5.58
C PRO A 150 0.01 -0.36 6.39
N TYR A 151 0.78 0.38 7.21
CA TYR A 151 0.23 1.45 8.05
C TYR A 151 -0.31 2.62 7.20
N GLU A 152 0.46 3.08 6.21
CA GLU A 152 0.11 4.20 5.33
C GLU A 152 -1.24 4.03 4.59
N PRO A 153 -1.49 2.92 3.85
CA PRO A 153 -2.77 2.72 3.18
C PRO A 153 -3.94 2.63 4.15
N ALA A 154 -3.77 1.93 5.28
CA ALA A 154 -4.85 1.80 6.27
C ALA A 154 -5.19 3.13 6.96
N LEU A 155 -4.20 3.98 7.26
CA LEU A 155 -4.41 5.34 7.79
C LEU A 155 -5.13 6.26 6.79
N LEU A 156 -5.03 5.97 5.49
CA LEU A 156 -5.65 6.73 4.42
C LEU A 156 -6.89 6.06 3.84
N GLU A 157 -7.46 5.10 4.57
CA GLU A 157 -8.70 4.40 4.22
C GLU A 157 -8.64 3.68 2.86
N SER A 158 -7.44 3.21 2.48
CA SER A 158 -7.25 2.35 1.31
C SER A 158 -7.18 0.88 1.76
N ALA A 159 -8.14 0.08 1.33
CA ALA A 159 -8.22 -1.34 1.69
C ALA A 159 -7.00 -2.11 1.16
N ILE A 160 -6.48 -3.01 1.99
CA ILE A 160 -5.17 -3.64 1.77
C ILE A 160 -5.35 -5.03 1.14
N ILE A 161 -4.72 -5.21 -0.02
CA ILE A 161 -4.43 -6.51 -0.62
C ILE A 161 -2.92 -6.73 -0.57
N HIS A 162 -2.46 -7.95 -0.34
CA HIS A 162 -1.03 -8.28 -0.39
C HIS A 162 -0.77 -9.71 -0.88
N GLY A 163 0.46 -9.96 -1.31
CA GLY A 163 0.96 -11.30 -1.61
C GLY A 163 1.41 -12.07 -0.36
N PRO A 164 1.82 -13.34 -0.50
CA PRO A 164 2.17 -14.20 0.63
C PRO A 164 3.48 -13.82 1.34
N HIS A 165 4.36 -13.06 0.69
CA HIS A 165 5.71 -12.79 1.20
C HIS A 165 5.79 -11.47 1.97
N VAL A 166 5.33 -11.46 3.21
CA VAL A 166 5.27 -10.24 4.06
C VAL A 166 6.17 -10.31 5.30
N PHE A 167 7.27 -11.07 5.23
CA PHE A 167 8.09 -11.38 6.40
C PHE A 167 8.79 -10.17 7.07
N ASN A 168 8.97 -9.04 6.38
CA ASN A 168 9.51 -7.81 6.98
C ASN A 168 8.47 -7.10 7.88
N PHE A 169 7.19 -7.45 7.74
CA PHE A 169 6.04 -6.87 8.41
C PHE A 169 5.11 -7.97 8.97
N SER A 170 5.66 -9.14 9.29
CA SER A 170 4.91 -10.36 9.64
C SER A 170 3.93 -10.15 10.80
N GLU A 171 4.36 -9.46 11.84
CA GLU A 171 3.55 -9.18 13.02
C GLU A 171 2.30 -8.36 12.68
N ILE A 172 2.46 -7.26 11.93
CA ILE A 172 1.33 -6.40 11.59
C ILE A 172 0.41 -7.04 10.55
N TYR A 173 0.95 -7.77 9.56
CA TYR A 173 0.10 -8.51 8.62
C TYR A 173 -0.65 -9.66 9.28
N GLN A 174 -0.06 -10.33 10.28
CA GLN A 174 -0.77 -11.34 11.07
C GLN A 174 -1.93 -10.70 11.84
N ARG A 175 -1.72 -9.54 12.47
CA ARG A 175 -2.80 -8.79 13.15
C ARG A 175 -3.90 -8.39 12.19
N LEU A 176 -3.54 -7.81 11.03
CA LEU A 176 -4.50 -7.44 9.98
C LEU A 176 -5.30 -8.65 9.51
N HIS A 177 -4.64 -9.78 9.25
CA HIS A 177 -5.30 -11.01 8.83
C HIS A 177 -6.31 -11.52 9.88
N LEU A 178 -5.91 -11.60 11.16
CA LEU A 178 -6.78 -12.05 12.24
C LEU A 178 -7.99 -11.12 12.46
N ALA A 179 -7.83 -9.83 12.21
CA ALA A 179 -8.92 -8.86 12.29
C ALA A 179 -9.82 -8.84 11.04
N GLY A 180 -9.43 -9.47 9.93
CA GLY A 180 -10.08 -9.27 8.64
C GLY A 180 -9.85 -7.87 8.04
N GLY A 181 -8.71 -7.25 8.38
CA GLY A 181 -8.27 -5.93 7.91
C GLY A 181 -7.42 -5.95 6.64
N CYS A 182 -7.16 -7.12 6.06
CA CYS A 182 -6.49 -7.25 4.77
C CYS A 182 -6.90 -8.54 4.03
N LEU A 183 -6.68 -8.57 2.72
CA LEU A 183 -6.88 -9.74 1.87
C LEU A 183 -5.54 -10.22 1.34
N GLN A 184 -5.28 -11.53 1.40
CA GLN A 184 -4.09 -12.13 0.79
C GLN A 184 -4.43 -12.74 -0.57
N ALA A 185 -3.70 -12.37 -1.62
CA ALA A 185 -3.86 -12.91 -2.96
C ALA A 185 -2.50 -12.99 -3.68
N ALA A 186 -2.24 -14.13 -4.35
CA ALA A 186 -0.95 -14.40 -4.98
C ALA A 186 -0.99 -14.50 -6.51
N THR A 187 -2.19 -14.63 -7.10
CA THR A 187 -2.38 -14.84 -8.55
C THR A 187 -3.14 -13.68 -9.17
N PRO A 188 -2.99 -13.41 -10.48
CA PRO A 188 -3.78 -12.40 -11.16
C PRO A 188 -5.28 -12.53 -10.90
N GLN A 189 -5.82 -13.75 -10.96
CA GLN A 189 -7.25 -14.01 -10.71
C GLN A 189 -7.64 -13.78 -9.25
N GLY A 190 -6.80 -14.19 -8.29
CA GLY A 190 -7.05 -13.95 -6.87
C GLY A 190 -7.04 -12.45 -6.53
N ILE A 191 -6.09 -11.69 -7.11
CA ILE A 191 -6.01 -10.24 -6.94
C ILE A 191 -7.24 -9.59 -7.57
N ALA A 192 -7.63 -10.00 -8.78
CA ALA A 192 -8.83 -9.50 -9.45
C ALA A 192 -10.10 -9.73 -8.62
N ILE A 193 -10.26 -10.93 -8.03
CA ILE A 193 -11.38 -11.24 -7.13
C ILE A 193 -11.35 -10.31 -5.91
N ALA A 194 -10.20 -10.19 -5.23
CA ALA A 194 -10.07 -9.35 -4.05
C ALA A 194 -10.39 -7.87 -4.34
N VAL A 195 -9.92 -7.33 -5.48
CA VAL A 195 -10.26 -5.95 -5.89
C VAL A 195 -11.75 -5.82 -6.15
N VAL A 196 -12.36 -6.78 -6.87
CA VAL A 196 -13.79 -6.75 -7.19
C VAL A 196 -14.65 -6.87 -5.94
N ASP A 197 -14.31 -7.75 -5.00
CA ASP A 197 -15.04 -7.89 -3.74
C ASP A 197 -14.99 -6.57 -2.95
N LEU A 198 -13.83 -5.90 -2.94
CA LEU A 198 -13.66 -4.58 -2.30
C LEU A 198 -14.31 -3.43 -3.09
N LEU A 199 -14.93 -3.66 -4.26
CA LEU A 199 -15.79 -2.64 -4.87
C LEU A 199 -17.10 -2.47 -4.11
N ASP A 200 -17.53 -3.50 -3.36
CA ASP A 200 -18.64 -3.38 -2.43
C ASP A 200 -18.28 -2.43 -1.28
N ASP A 201 -19.06 -1.36 -1.16
CA ASP A 201 -18.79 -0.27 -0.21
C ASP A 201 -18.90 -0.71 1.25
N GLU A 202 -19.85 -1.60 1.58
CA GLU A 202 -20.06 -2.06 2.94
C GLU A 202 -18.93 -3.00 3.37
N TYR A 203 -18.57 -3.96 2.50
CA TYR A 203 -17.46 -4.86 2.74
C TYR A 203 -16.13 -4.11 2.82
N ARG A 204 -15.86 -3.18 1.90
CA ARG A 204 -14.64 -2.37 1.93
C ARG A 204 -14.52 -1.54 3.20
N LYS A 205 -15.61 -0.89 3.64
CA LYS A 205 -15.62 -0.12 4.89
C LYS A 205 -15.35 -1.01 6.11
N SER A 206 -15.91 -2.22 6.14
CA SER A 206 -15.64 -3.20 7.20
C SER A 206 -14.17 -3.59 7.24
N VAL A 207 -13.56 -3.90 6.09
CA VAL A 207 -12.12 -4.23 6.00
C VAL A 207 -11.25 -3.05 6.46
N ILE A 208 -11.56 -1.82 6.05
CA ILE A 208 -10.83 -0.61 6.49
C ILE A 208 -10.95 -0.40 8.00
N GLN A 209 -12.15 -0.56 8.58
CA GLN A 209 -12.37 -0.41 10.01
C GLN A 209 -11.60 -1.46 10.81
N ASN A 210 -11.62 -2.71 10.34
CA ASN A 210 -10.85 -3.80 10.93
C ASN A 210 -9.35 -3.54 10.83
N ALA A 211 -8.88 -3.00 9.71
CA ALA A 211 -7.48 -2.59 9.55
C ALA A 211 -7.11 -1.51 10.57
N ALA A 212 -7.89 -0.43 10.66
CA ALA A 212 -7.67 0.65 11.61
C ALA A 212 -7.67 0.16 13.07
N GLN A 213 -8.55 -0.78 13.42
CA GLN A 213 -8.53 -1.41 14.74
C GLN A 213 -7.28 -2.27 14.95
N ALA A 214 -6.90 -3.06 13.96
CA ALA A 214 -5.72 -3.90 14.00
C ALA A 214 -4.43 -3.08 14.08
N LEU A 215 -4.39 -1.84 13.60
CA LEU A 215 -3.24 -0.94 13.74
C LEU A 215 -3.14 -0.29 15.13
N LYS A 216 -4.26 -0.15 15.86
CA LYS A 216 -4.29 0.42 17.21
C LYS A 216 -3.68 -0.55 18.22
N GLN A 217 -2.34 -0.52 18.36
CA GLN A 217 -1.68 -0.84 19.63
C GLN A 217 -0.89 0.37 20.10
N ASP A 218 -0.85 0.53 21.42
CA ASP A 218 -0.17 1.56 22.20
C ASP A 218 0.64 2.55 21.35
N GLY A 219 -0.07 3.58 20.82
CA GLY A 219 0.48 4.74 20.12
C GLY A 219 1.29 5.65 21.06
N SER A 220 2.14 5.00 21.83
CA SER A 220 3.04 5.53 22.82
C SER A 220 4.46 5.14 22.47
N ALA A 221 4.74 4.43 21.37
CA ALA A 221 6.12 4.05 21.05
C ALA A 221 7.02 5.27 20.89
N THR A 222 6.53 6.30 20.20
CA THR A 222 7.24 7.58 20.03
C THR A 222 7.33 8.33 21.34
N GLU A 223 6.21 8.49 22.06
CA GLU A 223 6.17 9.22 23.34
C GLU A 223 7.02 8.53 24.42
N THR A 224 6.93 7.21 24.54
CA THR A 224 7.69 6.37 25.46
C THR A 224 9.17 6.36 25.10
N THR A 225 9.52 6.30 23.80
CA THR A 225 10.92 6.45 23.35
C THR A 225 11.45 7.84 23.65
N LEU A 226 10.67 8.88 23.36
CA LEU A 226 11.05 10.27 23.62
C LEU A 226 11.28 10.52 25.11
N ARG A 227 10.36 10.09 25.99
CA ARG A 227 10.53 10.17 27.44
C ARG A 227 11.76 9.42 27.92
N ALA A 228 12.03 8.23 27.39
CA ALA A 228 13.20 7.45 27.75
C ALA A 228 14.51 8.14 27.35
N ILE A 229 14.55 8.78 26.16
CA ILE A 229 15.70 9.56 25.70
C ILE A 229 15.88 10.80 26.59
N LEU A 230 14.81 11.56 26.85
CA LEU A 230 14.89 12.77 27.68
C LEU A 230 15.41 12.47 29.09
N ASN A 231 14.92 11.39 29.72
CA ASN A 231 15.37 10.95 31.04
C ASN A 231 16.85 10.51 31.11
N LEU A 232 17.53 10.31 29.97
CA LEU A 232 18.97 9.97 29.91
C LEU A 232 19.86 11.20 29.69
N ILE A 233 19.27 12.33 29.30
CA ILE A 233 19.98 13.57 28.96
C ILE A 233 19.88 14.60 30.09
N ASP A 234 18.86 14.48 30.96
CA ASP A 234 18.76 15.17 32.26
C ASP A 234 19.62 14.49 33.35
#